data_AF-A0A3M7GZY0-F1
#
_entry.id   AF-A0A3M7GZY0-F1
#
_cell.length_a   1.000
_cell.length_b   1.000
_cell.length_c   1.000
_cell.angle_alpha   90.00
_cell.angle_beta   90.00
_cell.angle_gamma   90.00
#
_symmetry.space_group_name_H-M   'P 1'
#
loop_
_entity.id
_entity.type
_entity.pdbx_description
1 polymer ?
#
loop_
_entity_poly.entity_id
_entity_poly.type
_entity_poly.pdbx_seq_one_letter_code
_entity_poly.pdbx_strand_id
1 'polypeptide(L)'
;MLFDITDDLKPDQPRQLLETILTVWIEMIQSQKVVALPDTVDRDAFEEHPEGGFRLIPGLDRDPETGARPLEDAPLRLWDGIVVRIERLIGLDSSEDLPALSGSDALSALSFPKGFATRFLSWARRPRFTYFAPGLRVPTEQEIQSPTAPSSSNRRLGQRSGTLLAPRFRARHRAIRPVSCGFYLTPCDRAYCCPQENGCNLVLTGKASSGWAQKADLRPVEIYDDLLQPGVNTFDDLHPISFPAFLENVRFQKEQLRWAVDSEGVASGLKKWCEGDTEERWMDYVTNVGHQGYW
;
A
#
# COMPACT_ATOMS: atom_id res chain seq x y z
N MET A 1 -15.85 -26.62 -2.51
CA MET A 1 -16.14 -25.25 -2.97
C MET A 1 -17.65 -25.08 -3.08
N LEU A 2 -18.29 -24.45 -2.09
CA LEU A 2 -19.59 -23.83 -2.30
C LEU A 2 -19.31 -22.38 -2.70
N PHE A 3 -19.47 -22.06 -3.98
CA PHE A 3 -19.60 -20.66 -4.41
C PHE A 3 -21.04 -20.24 -4.13
N ASP A 4 -21.39 -20.11 -2.86
CA ASP A 4 -22.69 -19.57 -2.46
C ASP A 4 -22.47 -18.16 -1.91
N ILE A 5 -22.01 -17.28 -2.81
CA ILE A 5 -22.06 -15.84 -2.59
C ILE A 5 -23.49 -15.44 -2.93
N THR A 6 -24.38 -15.63 -1.96
CA THR A 6 -25.68 -14.96 -1.91
C THR A 6 -25.50 -13.57 -1.28
N ASP A 7 -24.57 -12.77 -1.82
CA ASP A 7 -24.72 -11.33 -1.73
C ASP A 7 -25.71 -10.97 -2.83
N ASP A 8 -26.96 -10.73 -2.43
CA ASP A 8 -28.02 -10.28 -3.31
C ASP A 8 -27.48 -9.15 -4.21
N LEU A 9 -27.37 -9.43 -5.52
CA LEU A 9 -26.96 -8.46 -6.52
C LEU A 9 -27.78 -7.19 -6.29
N LYS A 10 -27.10 -6.09 -5.93
CA LYS A 10 -27.80 -4.83 -5.77
C LYS A 10 -28.46 -4.48 -7.11
N PRO A 11 -29.74 -4.12 -7.14
CA PRO A 11 -30.51 -3.96 -8.38
C PRO A 11 -29.97 -2.86 -9.31
N ASP A 12 -29.07 -2.02 -8.82
CA ASP A 12 -28.39 -0.93 -9.53
C ASP A 12 -27.01 -1.31 -10.08
N GLN A 13 -26.51 -2.53 -9.87
CA GLN A 13 -25.25 -2.95 -10.49
C GLN A 13 -25.40 -3.04 -12.01
N PRO A 14 -24.57 -2.32 -12.79
CA PRO A 14 -24.64 -2.38 -14.24
C PRO A 14 -24.32 -3.79 -14.72
N ARG A 15 -25.23 -4.39 -15.50
CA ARG A 15 -25.00 -5.69 -16.14
C ARG A 15 -23.74 -5.61 -17.01
N GLN A 16 -22.76 -6.46 -16.73
CA GLN A 16 -21.54 -6.59 -17.53
C GLN A 16 -21.70 -7.71 -18.54
N LEU A 17 -21.02 -7.59 -19.68
CA LEU A 17 -20.91 -8.68 -20.65
C LEU A 17 -20.09 -9.82 -20.06
N LEU A 18 -20.46 -11.06 -20.39
CA LEU A 18 -19.74 -12.24 -19.91
C LEU A 18 -18.28 -12.23 -20.39
N GLU A 19 -18.03 -11.74 -21.60
CA GLU A 19 -16.68 -11.61 -22.14
C GLU A 19 -15.83 -10.64 -21.32
N THR A 20 -16.42 -9.54 -20.83
CA THR A 20 -15.72 -8.58 -19.95
C THR A 20 -15.33 -9.25 -18.64
N ILE A 21 -16.26 -9.99 -18.03
CA ILE A 21 -15.98 -10.74 -16.80
C ILE A 21 -14.85 -11.74 -17.03
N LEU A 22 -14.96 -12.58 -18.08
CA LEU A 22 -13.95 -13.60 -18.35
C LEU A 22 -12.58 -13.02 -18.70
N THR A 23 -12.54 -11.88 -19.40
CA THR A 23 -11.28 -11.18 -19.69
C THR A 23 -10.59 -10.74 -18.41
N VAL A 24 -11.34 -10.11 -17.49
CA VAL A 24 -10.81 -9.74 -16.17
C VAL A 24 -10.30 -10.97 -15.41
N TRP A 25 -11.05 -12.08 -15.40
CA TRP A 25 -10.59 -13.32 -14.75
C TRP A 25 -9.32 -13.90 -15.37
N ILE A 26 -9.22 -13.92 -16.71
CA ILE A 26 -8.02 -14.35 -17.42
C ILE A 26 -6.84 -13.45 -17.04
N GLU A 27 -7.03 -12.14 -17.04
CA GLU A 27 -6.00 -11.18 -16.64
C GLU A 27 -5.60 -11.36 -15.18
N MET A 28 -6.55 -11.63 -14.28
CA MET A 28 -6.26 -11.94 -12.88
C MET A 28 -5.46 -13.23 -12.74
N ILE A 29 -5.76 -14.28 -13.50
CA ILE A 29 -4.99 -15.53 -13.51
C ILE A 29 -3.59 -15.31 -14.09
N GLN A 30 -3.48 -14.62 -15.21
CA GLN A 30 -2.20 -14.32 -15.88
C GLN A 30 -1.32 -13.42 -15.02
N SER A 31 -1.91 -12.43 -14.36
CA SER A 31 -1.26 -11.57 -13.37
C SER A 31 -1.04 -12.29 -12.03
N GLN A 32 -1.42 -13.57 -11.93
CA GLN A 32 -1.27 -14.40 -10.74
C GLN A 32 -1.96 -13.83 -9.49
N LYS A 33 -2.98 -12.99 -9.68
CA LYS A 33 -3.90 -12.49 -8.64
C LYS A 33 -4.85 -13.58 -8.17
N VAL A 34 -5.23 -14.51 -9.06
CA VAL A 34 -6.01 -15.72 -8.74
C VAL A 34 -5.17 -16.93 -9.11
N VAL A 35 -4.94 -17.82 -8.14
CA VAL A 35 -4.14 -19.04 -8.33
C VAL A 35 -4.83 -20.24 -7.72
N ALA A 36 -4.88 -21.35 -8.47
CA ALA A 36 -5.23 -22.64 -7.93
C ALA A 36 -4.04 -23.16 -7.11
N LEU A 37 -4.20 -23.23 -5.80
CA LEU A 37 -3.16 -23.71 -4.90
C LEU A 37 -3.25 -25.23 -4.78
N PRO A 38 -2.19 -25.99 -5.09
CA PRO A 38 -2.13 -27.39 -4.72
C PRO A 38 -2.02 -27.54 -3.19
N ASP A 39 -2.43 -28.68 -2.64
CA ASP A 39 -2.34 -28.98 -1.20
C ASP A 39 -0.89 -28.99 -0.66
N THR A 40 0.09 -28.89 -1.54
CA THR A 40 1.54 -28.85 -1.27
C THR A 40 2.12 -27.43 -1.21
N VAL A 41 1.31 -26.37 -1.26
CA VAL A 41 1.83 -25.01 -1.03
C VAL A 41 2.45 -24.91 0.36
N ASP A 42 3.65 -24.31 0.45
CA ASP A 42 4.49 -24.24 1.65
C ASP A 42 4.91 -25.62 2.22
N ARG A 43 4.84 -26.69 1.41
CA ARG A 43 5.29 -28.03 1.78
C ARG A 43 6.12 -28.64 0.68
N ASP A 44 7.30 -29.13 1.04
CA ASP A 44 8.09 -29.92 0.12
C ASP A 44 7.37 -31.23 -0.20
N ALA A 45 7.26 -31.52 -1.50
CA ALA A 45 6.78 -32.81 -1.98
C ALA A 45 7.98 -33.69 -2.35
N PHE A 46 7.80 -35.00 -2.28
CA PHE A 46 8.80 -35.97 -2.69
C PHE A 46 8.22 -36.82 -3.82
N GLU A 47 8.90 -36.84 -4.97
CA GLU A 47 8.56 -37.70 -6.09
C GLU A 47 9.49 -38.92 -6.09
N GLU A 48 8.93 -40.11 -6.09
CA GLU A 48 9.72 -41.36 -6.10
C GLU A 48 10.21 -41.62 -7.53
N HIS A 49 11.52 -41.74 -7.70
CA HIS A 49 12.12 -41.95 -9.00
C HIS A 49 11.95 -43.42 -9.42
N PRO A 50 11.65 -43.73 -10.70
CA PRO A 50 11.45 -45.10 -11.18
C PRO A 50 12.66 -46.04 -10.93
N GLU A 51 13.85 -45.47 -10.76
CA GLU A 51 15.11 -46.20 -10.56
C GLU A 51 15.51 -46.31 -9.07
N GLY A 52 14.63 -45.87 -8.16
CA GLY A 52 14.86 -45.78 -6.73
C GLY A 52 15.39 -44.41 -6.29
N GLY A 53 14.89 -43.93 -5.15
CA GLY A 53 15.26 -42.63 -4.56
C GLY A 53 14.12 -41.61 -4.60
N PHE A 54 14.24 -40.55 -3.80
CA PHE A 54 13.26 -39.46 -3.72
C PHE A 54 13.83 -38.18 -4.31
N ARG A 55 13.07 -37.53 -5.19
CA ARG A 55 13.34 -36.17 -5.67
C ARG A 55 12.55 -35.19 -4.82
N LEU A 56 13.25 -34.25 -4.17
CA LEU A 56 12.62 -33.10 -3.52
C LEU A 56 12.03 -32.18 -4.59
N ILE A 57 10.74 -31.93 -4.53
CA ILE A 57 10.05 -30.87 -5.26
C ILE A 57 9.74 -29.79 -4.22
N PRO A 58 10.50 -28.68 -4.21
CA PRO A 58 10.24 -27.59 -3.29
C PRO A 58 8.80 -27.11 -3.42
N GLY A 59 8.16 -26.85 -2.28
CA GLY A 59 6.85 -26.20 -2.28
C GLY A 59 6.89 -24.88 -3.06
N LEU A 60 5.78 -24.49 -3.70
CA LEU A 60 5.69 -23.15 -4.29
C LEU A 60 5.83 -22.10 -3.19
N ASP A 61 6.75 -21.15 -3.39
CA ASP A 61 6.95 -19.99 -2.51
C ASP A 61 5.74 -19.03 -2.65
N ARG A 62 4.69 -19.35 -1.91
CA ARG A 62 3.39 -18.66 -1.87
C ARG A 62 2.82 -18.73 -0.47
N ASP A 63 2.07 -17.70 -0.12
CA ASP A 63 1.28 -17.71 1.09
C ASP A 63 0.22 -18.83 1.01
N PRO A 64 0.18 -19.78 1.96
CA PRO A 64 -0.67 -20.96 1.86
C PRO A 64 -2.17 -20.66 2.06
N GLU A 65 -2.51 -19.52 2.68
CA GLU A 65 -3.90 -19.13 2.93
C GLU A 65 -4.47 -18.29 1.79
N THR A 66 -3.65 -17.38 1.25
CA THR A 66 -4.10 -16.39 0.25
C THR A 66 -3.66 -16.75 -1.17
N GLY A 67 -2.67 -17.63 -1.33
CA GLY A 67 -2.05 -17.95 -2.62
C GLY A 67 -1.22 -16.82 -3.22
N ALA A 68 -1.11 -15.69 -2.52
CA ALA A 68 -0.31 -14.56 -2.94
C ALA A 68 1.15 -14.98 -3.03
N ARG A 69 1.83 -14.53 -4.09
CA ARG A 69 3.29 -14.59 -4.09
C ARG A 69 3.82 -13.64 -3.02
N PRO A 70 4.92 -13.98 -2.35
CA PRO A 70 5.68 -12.98 -1.61
C PRO A 70 5.95 -11.82 -2.55
N LEU A 71 5.68 -10.60 -2.07
CA LEU A 71 5.74 -9.44 -2.94
C LEU A 71 7.11 -9.35 -3.61
N GLU A 72 7.13 -9.21 -4.93
CA GLU A 72 8.37 -9.02 -5.69
C GLU A 72 9.11 -7.78 -5.14
N ASP A 73 10.43 -7.71 -5.32
CA ASP A 73 11.22 -6.58 -4.81
C ASP A 73 10.88 -5.24 -5.51
N ALA A 74 9.85 -5.17 -6.35
CA ALA A 74 9.46 -3.97 -7.07
C ALA A 74 9.17 -2.76 -6.16
N PRO A 75 8.39 -2.86 -5.05
CA PRO A 75 8.21 -1.71 -4.16
C PRO A 75 9.46 -1.35 -3.37
N LEU A 76 10.32 -2.33 -3.06
CA LEU A 76 11.63 -2.07 -2.46
C LEU A 76 12.54 -1.30 -3.43
N ARG A 77 12.55 -1.67 -4.71
CA ARG A 77 13.27 -0.95 -5.77
C ARG A 77 12.72 0.45 -6.01
N LEU A 78 11.39 0.61 -6.02
CA LEU A 78 10.74 1.92 -6.12
C LEU A 78 11.09 2.82 -4.93
N TRP A 79 11.04 2.27 -3.72
CA TRP A 79 11.43 2.95 -2.50
C TRP A 79 12.90 3.38 -2.54
N ASP A 80 13.82 2.46 -2.84
CA ASP A 80 15.25 2.77 -2.95
C ASP A 80 15.52 3.86 -3.99
N GLY A 81 14.88 3.78 -5.16
CA GLY A 81 14.97 4.82 -6.18
C GLY A 81 14.50 6.20 -5.69
N ILE A 82 13.43 6.24 -4.89
CA ILE A 82 12.94 7.47 -4.25
C ILE A 82 13.95 8.00 -3.23
N VAL A 83 14.50 7.13 -2.39
CA VAL A 83 15.49 7.50 -1.36
C VAL A 83 16.75 8.07 -2.01
N VAL A 84 17.36 7.33 -2.93
CA VAL A 84 18.56 7.76 -3.66
C VAL A 84 18.34 9.09 -4.36
N ARG A 85 17.16 9.30 -4.95
CA ARG A 85 16.84 10.55 -5.63
C ARG A 85 16.77 11.73 -4.66
N ILE A 86 16.10 11.59 -3.51
CA ILE A 86 16.03 12.67 -2.52
C ILE A 86 17.43 12.95 -1.95
N GLU A 87 18.16 11.91 -1.54
CA GLU A 87 19.50 12.07 -0.98
C GLU A 87 20.42 12.83 -1.94
N ARG A 88 20.36 12.52 -3.24
CA ARG A 88 21.10 13.25 -4.27
C ARG A 88 20.68 14.72 -4.40
N LEU A 89 19.38 15.02 -4.25
CA LEU A 89 18.88 16.40 -4.29
C LEU A 89 19.28 17.21 -3.04
N ILE A 90 19.48 16.55 -1.91
CA ILE A 90 20.01 17.16 -0.68
C ILE A 90 21.52 17.40 -0.78
N GLY A 91 22.21 16.68 -1.66
CA GLY A 91 23.67 16.73 -1.79
C GLY A 91 24.39 15.68 -0.93
N LEU A 92 23.72 14.59 -0.58
CA LEU A 92 24.32 13.46 0.11
C LEU A 92 24.93 12.46 -0.89
N ASP A 93 26.13 11.98 -0.60
CA ASP A 93 26.84 11.01 -1.44
C ASP A 93 26.19 9.63 -1.42
N SER A 94 26.29 8.90 -2.53
CA SER A 94 25.57 7.64 -2.80
C SER A 94 25.98 6.42 -1.97
N SER A 95 26.93 6.54 -1.05
CA SER A 95 27.74 5.40 -0.58
C SER A 95 27.69 5.21 0.94
N GLU A 96 26.54 4.78 1.46
CA GLU A 96 26.53 4.02 2.72
C GLU A 96 25.49 2.90 2.62
N ASP A 97 25.90 1.67 2.99
CA ASP A 97 24.99 0.56 3.26
C ASP A 97 24.21 0.90 4.53
N LEU A 98 23.13 1.67 4.36
CA LEU A 98 22.29 2.07 5.46
C LEU A 98 21.47 0.87 5.95
N PRO A 99 21.27 0.75 7.27
CA PRO A 99 20.44 -0.29 7.83
C PRO A 99 19.01 -0.19 7.29
N ALA A 100 18.26 -1.29 7.37
CA ALA A 100 16.84 -1.30 7.06
C ALA A 100 16.04 -0.37 8.01
N LEU A 101 14.78 -0.09 7.66
CA LEU A 101 13.88 0.72 8.49
C LEU A 101 13.74 0.16 9.92
N SER A 102 13.67 -1.17 10.07
CA SER A 102 13.74 -1.87 11.35
C SER A 102 14.41 -3.23 11.19
N GLY A 103 15.17 -3.68 12.20
CA GLY A 103 15.73 -5.03 12.21
C GLY A 103 14.65 -6.13 12.23
N SER A 104 14.90 -7.24 11.53
CA SER A 104 13.98 -8.39 11.47
C SER A 104 13.65 -8.96 12.85
N ASP A 105 14.65 -9.02 13.75
CA ASP A 105 14.46 -9.54 15.11
C ASP A 105 13.53 -8.65 15.94
N ALA A 106 13.66 -7.32 15.79
CA ALA A 106 12.79 -6.36 16.46
C ALA A 106 11.33 -6.46 15.97
N LEU A 107 11.12 -6.70 14.66
CA LEU A 107 9.78 -6.89 14.11
C LEU A 107 9.17 -8.24 14.51
N SER A 108 9.99 -9.29 14.69
CA SER A 108 9.53 -10.61 15.12
C SER A 108 9.00 -10.63 16.56
N ALA A 109 9.48 -9.72 17.41
CA ALA A 109 9.00 -9.54 18.78
C ALA A 109 7.64 -8.81 18.84
N LEU A 110 7.22 -8.19 17.74
CA LEU A 110 5.94 -7.49 17.63
C LEU A 110 4.90 -8.47 17.08
N SER A 111 3.64 -8.36 17.55
CA SER A 111 2.51 -9.11 17.01
C SER A 111 2.05 -8.60 15.63
N PHE A 112 3.00 -8.23 14.76
CA PHE A 112 2.68 -7.88 13.37
C PHE A 112 2.29 -9.15 12.61
N PRO A 113 1.21 -9.12 11.82
CA PRO A 113 0.94 -10.20 10.88
C PRO A 113 2.12 -10.39 9.93
N LYS A 114 2.44 -11.64 9.60
CA LYS A 114 3.35 -11.93 8.47
C LYS A 114 2.78 -11.28 7.20
N GLY A 115 3.64 -10.96 6.25
CA GLY A 115 3.23 -10.37 4.97
C GLY A 115 4.05 -9.15 4.58
N PHE A 116 3.56 -8.44 3.58
CA PHE A 116 4.24 -7.33 2.92
C PHE A 116 4.69 -6.23 3.90
N ALA A 117 3.82 -5.75 4.79
CA ALA A 117 4.16 -4.64 5.68
C ALA A 117 5.40 -4.97 6.54
N THR A 118 5.43 -6.18 7.12
CA THR A 118 6.57 -6.67 7.89
C THR A 118 7.81 -6.82 7.03
N ARG A 119 7.69 -7.45 5.84
CA ARG A 119 8.81 -7.63 4.91
C ARG A 119 9.39 -6.29 4.43
N PHE A 120 8.53 -5.33 4.10
CA PHE A 120 8.94 -4.01 3.66
C PHE A 120 9.71 -3.28 4.76
N LEU A 121 9.20 -3.27 6.00
CA LEU A 121 9.92 -2.63 7.11
C LEU A 121 11.25 -3.31 7.43
N SER A 122 11.34 -4.63 7.27
CA SER A 122 12.59 -5.38 7.49
C SER A 122 13.67 -5.08 6.47
N TRP A 123 13.32 -4.75 5.22
CA TRP A 123 14.26 -4.72 4.09
C TRP A 123 14.38 -3.36 3.40
N ALA A 124 13.40 -2.46 3.57
CA ALA A 124 13.46 -1.14 2.97
C ALA A 124 14.63 -0.36 3.56
N ARG A 125 15.46 0.20 2.67
CA ARG A 125 16.58 1.07 3.03
C ARG A 125 16.10 2.25 3.87
N ARG A 126 16.78 2.53 4.98
CA ARG A 126 16.49 3.73 5.77
C ARG A 126 17.08 4.98 5.09
N PRO A 127 16.28 6.02 4.83
CA PRO A 127 16.79 7.27 4.27
C PRO A 127 17.54 8.11 5.31
N ARG A 128 18.46 8.94 4.83
CA ARG A 128 19.17 9.98 5.62
C ARG A 128 18.42 11.31 5.72
N PHE A 129 17.15 11.32 5.38
CA PHE A 129 16.28 12.49 5.45
C PHE A 129 14.99 12.14 6.21
N THR A 130 14.28 13.17 6.65
CA THR A 130 13.09 13.03 7.50
C THR A 130 11.83 12.81 6.66
N TYR A 131 11.62 13.58 5.60
CA TYR A 131 10.36 13.62 4.83
C TYR A 131 10.53 13.02 3.43
N PHE A 132 9.75 11.98 3.12
CA PHE A 132 9.77 11.36 1.79
C PHE A 132 8.67 11.90 0.86
N ALA A 133 7.66 12.58 1.43
CA ALA A 133 6.55 13.27 0.76
C ALA A 133 6.03 14.42 1.66
N PRO A 134 5.20 15.35 1.15
CA PRO A 134 4.81 16.55 1.89
C PRO A 134 4.15 16.23 3.25
N GLY A 135 4.83 16.62 4.34
CA GLY A 135 4.39 16.35 5.70
C GLY A 135 4.38 14.87 6.13
N LEU A 136 4.87 13.94 5.29
CA LEU A 136 4.97 12.51 5.59
C LEU A 136 6.42 12.16 5.90
N ARG A 137 6.67 11.79 7.17
CA ARG A 137 8.01 11.45 7.65
C ARG A 137 8.23 9.94 7.69
N VAL A 138 9.50 9.56 7.59
CA VAL A 138 9.93 8.20 7.89
C VAL A 138 9.92 8.01 9.42
N PRO A 139 9.28 6.94 9.95
CA PRO A 139 9.24 6.70 11.37
C PRO A 139 10.63 6.30 11.88
N THR A 140 10.88 6.58 13.15
CA THR A 140 12.05 6.03 13.84
C THR A 140 11.82 4.56 14.18
N GLU A 141 12.89 3.79 14.32
CA GLU A 141 12.81 2.38 14.71
C GLU A 141 12.04 2.18 16.03
N GLN A 142 12.19 3.09 17.00
CA GLN A 142 11.44 3.06 18.24
C GLN A 142 9.92 3.23 18.03
N GLU A 143 9.50 4.06 17.08
CA GLU A 143 8.08 4.26 16.76
C GLU A 143 7.50 3.06 15.99
N ILE A 144 8.31 2.37 15.19
CA ILE A 144 7.93 1.10 14.55
C ILE A 144 7.72 0.02 15.62
N GLN A 145 8.62 -0.04 16.62
CA GLN A 145 8.59 -1.03 17.71
C GLN A 145 7.52 -0.74 18.78
N SER A 146 7.16 0.52 18.97
CA SER A 146 6.13 0.94 19.91
C SER A 146 5.15 1.87 19.20
N PRO A 147 4.29 1.33 18.31
CA PRO A 147 3.29 2.13 17.63
C PRO A 147 2.34 2.68 18.70
N THR A 148 2.54 3.93 19.10
CA THR A 148 1.66 4.59 20.07
C THR A 148 0.26 4.60 19.48
N ALA A 149 -0.70 4.00 20.19
CA ALA A 149 -2.11 4.25 19.92
C ALA A 149 -2.32 5.77 19.90
N PRO A 150 -3.11 6.32 18.96
CA PRO A 150 -3.31 7.75 18.87
C PRO A 150 -3.95 8.23 20.18
N SER A 151 -3.15 8.88 21.03
CA SER A 151 -3.64 9.46 22.27
C SER A 151 -4.24 10.82 21.95
N SER A 152 -5.46 11.04 22.42
CA SER A 152 -6.23 12.27 22.31
C SER A 152 -5.57 13.49 22.98
N SER A 153 -4.41 13.31 23.61
CA SER A 153 -3.67 14.33 24.37
C SER A 153 -2.68 15.15 23.54
N ASN A 154 -2.33 14.78 22.31
CA ASN A 154 -1.45 15.59 21.47
C ASN A 154 -2.20 16.68 20.68
N ARG A 155 -3.04 17.45 21.38
CA ARG A 155 -3.64 18.71 20.89
C ARG A 155 -2.60 19.84 20.69
N ARG A 156 -1.32 19.60 20.98
CA ARG A 156 -0.24 20.60 20.95
C ARG A 156 0.90 20.32 19.97
N LEU A 157 0.97 19.14 19.33
CA LEU A 157 1.84 18.96 18.15
C LEU A 157 1.05 19.43 16.92
N GLY A 158 1.06 20.73 16.68
CA GLY A 158 0.35 21.33 15.57
C GLY A 158 0.79 20.76 14.22
N GLN A 159 -0.19 20.42 13.37
CA GLN A 159 -0.17 20.57 11.90
C GLN A 159 1.01 20.01 11.07
N ARG A 160 2.01 19.31 11.62
CA ARG A 160 3.31 19.18 10.94
C ARG A 160 3.81 17.79 10.55
N SER A 161 3.32 16.67 11.09
CA SER A 161 3.91 15.39 10.69
C SER A 161 2.94 14.22 10.77
N GLY A 162 2.77 13.55 9.63
CA GLY A 162 2.13 12.26 9.52
C GLY A 162 3.12 11.11 9.76
N THR A 163 2.74 10.14 10.60
CA THR A 163 3.59 8.99 10.97
C THR A 163 3.26 7.78 10.11
N LEU A 164 4.28 7.00 9.74
CA LEU A 164 4.12 5.68 9.16
C LEU A 164 3.82 4.67 10.28
N LEU A 165 2.68 3.98 10.18
CA LEU A 165 2.29 2.72 10.89
C LEU A 165 1.28 2.82 12.03
N ALA A 166 0.17 2.12 11.86
CA ALA A 166 -0.73 1.66 12.90
C ALA A 166 -1.28 0.28 12.45
N PRO A 167 -1.04 -0.81 13.21
CA PRO A 167 -1.34 -2.19 12.80
C PRO A 167 -2.84 -2.55 12.76
N ARG A 168 -3.76 -1.58 12.83
CA ARG A 168 -5.20 -1.84 12.93
C ARG A 168 -6.03 -0.76 12.25
N PHE A 169 -5.83 -0.58 10.94
CA PHE A 169 -6.83 0.11 10.14
C PHE A 169 -7.67 -0.93 9.38
N ARG A 170 -8.78 -1.36 9.99
CA ARG A 170 -9.88 -1.98 9.23
C ARG A 170 -10.77 -0.83 8.77
N ALA A 171 -10.70 -0.50 7.49
CA ALA A 171 -11.51 0.54 6.87
C ALA A 171 -12.96 0.07 6.74
N ARG A 172 -13.72 0.12 7.84
CA ARG A 172 -15.14 0.48 7.91
C ARG A 172 -15.62 0.27 9.33
N HIS A 173 -15.50 1.28 10.18
CA HIS A 173 -16.58 1.64 11.08
C HIS A 173 -16.46 3.11 11.41
N ARG A 174 -17.60 3.81 11.29
CA ARG A 174 -18.01 5.06 11.93
C ARG A 174 -17.58 5.27 13.40
N ALA A 175 -16.81 4.36 14.01
CA ALA A 175 -16.24 4.49 15.34
C ALA A 175 -14.92 5.27 15.24
N ILE A 176 -15.07 6.59 15.20
CA ILE A 176 -14.03 7.60 15.33
C ILE A 176 -13.18 7.28 16.57
N ARG A 177 -12.05 6.60 16.37
CA ARG A 177 -10.87 6.93 17.15
C ARG A 177 -10.19 8.07 16.39
N PRO A 178 -9.81 9.18 17.04
CA PRO A 178 -9.07 10.23 16.37
C PRO A 178 -7.70 9.68 15.98
N VAL A 179 -7.58 9.14 14.77
CA VAL A 179 -6.29 8.73 14.22
C VAL A 179 -5.58 10.00 13.77
N SER A 180 -4.27 10.10 14.04
CA SER A 180 -3.47 11.20 13.52
C SER A 180 -3.48 11.18 11.98
N CYS A 181 -3.36 12.35 11.36
CA CYS A 181 -3.01 12.38 9.95
C CYS A 181 -1.69 11.64 9.72
N GLY A 182 -1.53 11.02 8.55
CA GLY A 182 -0.34 10.26 8.21
C GLY A 182 -0.59 9.19 7.16
N PHE A 183 0.39 8.33 7.01
CA PHE A 183 0.41 7.29 6.00
C PHE A 183 0.52 5.95 6.69
N TYR A 184 -0.31 4.97 6.36
CA TYR A 184 -0.40 3.74 7.13
C TYR A 184 -0.32 2.55 6.20
N LEU A 185 0.62 1.62 6.44
CA LEU A 185 0.58 0.31 5.77
C LEU A 185 -0.57 -0.52 6.33
N THR A 186 -1.33 -1.15 5.46
CA THR A 186 -2.42 -2.05 5.84
C THR A 186 -1.84 -3.44 6.05
N PRO A 187 -2.01 -4.06 7.23
CA PRO A 187 -1.66 -5.46 7.39
C PRO A 187 -2.60 -6.33 6.55
N CYS A 188 -2.07 -7.40 5.96
CA CYS A 188 -2.87 -8.38 5.22
C CYS A 188 -3.82 -9.12 6.17
N ASP A 189 -5.13 -8.99 5.95
CA ASP A 189 -6.16 -9.78 6.62
C ASP A 189 -6.44 -11.04 5.79
N ARG A 190 -5.70 -12.12 6.10
CA ARG A 190 -5.78 -13.40 5.36
C ARG A 190 -7.14 -14.07 5.45
N ALA A 191 -7.93 -13.74 6.47
CA ALA A 191 -9.27 -14.29 6.67
C ALA A 191 -10.35 -13.54 5.87
N TYR A 192 -10.01 -12.41 5.24
CA TYR A 192 -10.93 -11.67 4.38
C TYR A 192 -11.11 -12.37 3.03
N CYS A 193 -12.27 -12.20 2.39
CA CYS A 193 -12.58 -12.85 1.11
C CYS A 193 -11.68 -12.38 -0.05
N CYS A 194 -11.09 -11.18 0.08
CA CYS A 194 -10.16 -10.59 -0.88
C CYS A 194 -8.90 -10.08 -0.14
N PRO A 195 -8.01 -10.97 0.33
CA PRO A 195 -6.85 -10.58 1.11
C PRO A 195 -5.88 -9.73 0.28
N GLN A 196 -5.37 -8.64 0.87
CA GLN A 196 -4.52 -7.67 0.19
C GLN A 196 -3.18 -7.53 0.92
N GLU A 197 -2.10 -7.87 0.24
CA GLU A 197 -0.76 -7.81 0.82
C GLU A 197 -0.18 -6.39 0.79
N ASN A 198 -0.36 -5.60 -0.28
CA ASN A 198 0.34 -4.33 -0.49
C ASN A 198 -0.51 -3.06 -0.23
N GLY A 199 -1.52 -3.13 0.62
CA GLY A 199 -2.41 -2.00 0.89
C GLY A 199 -1.76 -0.90 1.74
N CYS A 200 -2.17 0.35 1.51
CA CYS A 200 -1.87 1.49 2.37
C CYS A 200 -3.04 2.49 2.46
N ASN A 201 -3.00 3.36 3.47
CA ASN A 201 -3.98 4.42 3.69
C ASN A 201 -3.28 5.75 3.89
N LEU A 202 -3.73 6.78 3.17
CA LEU A 202 -3.33 8.16 3.40
C LEU A 202 -4.46 8.87 4.16
N VAL A 203 -4.20 9.26 5.39
CA VAL A 203 -5.16 9.96 6.25
C VAL A 203 -4.76 11.42 6.37
N LEU A 204 -5.64 12.32 5.94
CA LEU A 204 -5.39 13.75 5.86
C LEU A 204 -6.47 14.52 6.60
N THR A 205 -6.08 15.59 7.28
CA THR A 205 -7.06 16.46 7.96
C THR A 205 -7.71 17.42 6.97
N GLY A 206 -9.01 17.30 6.76
CA GLY A 206 -9.80 18.27 5.99
C GLY A 206 -10.94 17.64 5.21
N LYS A 207 -11.56 18.43 4.34
CA LYS A 207 -12.50 17.97 3.31
C LYS A 207 -12.14 18.63 1.99
N ALA A 208 -12.24 17.88 0.89
CA ALA A 208 -12.24 18.51 -0.43
C ALA A 208 -13.45 19.45 -0.51
N SER A 209 -13.22 20.68 -0.95
CA SER A 209 -14.21 21.76 -0.95
C SER A 209 -14.45 22.37 -2.31
N SER A 210 -13.49 22.22 -3.24
CA SER A 210 -13.53 22.81 -4.57
C SER A 210 -14.24 21.92 -5.59
N GLY A 211 -14.31 20.61 -5.32
CA GLY A 211 -15.00 19.62 -6.16
C GLY A 211 -14.13 19.08 -7.31
N TRP A 212 -12.84 19.39 -7.33
CA TRP A 212 -11.91 18.94 -8.37
C TRP A 212 -11.21 17.64 -8.01
N ALA A 213 -11.03 17.36 -6.71
CA ALA A 213 -10.39 16.13 -6.27
C ALA A 213 -11.20 14.90 -6.69
N GLN A 214 -10.53 13.98 -7.39
CA GLN A 214 -11.13 12.76 -7.93
C GLN A 214 -10.35 11.52 -7.52
N LYS A 215 -11.08 10.42 -7.39
CA LYS A 215 -10.57 9.05 -7.27
C LYS A 215 -10.15 8.55 -8.66
N ALA A 216 -9.53 7.37 -8.73
CA ALA A 216 -9.11 6.82 -10.02
C ALA A 216 -10.28 6.49 -10.97
N ASP A 217 -11.44 6.13 -10.43
CA ASP A 217 -12.70 5.96 -11.18
C ASP A 217 -13.39 7.30 -11.55
N LEU A 218 -12.69 8.42 -11.38
CA LEU A 218 -13.14 9.79 -11.65
C LEU A 218 -14.31 10.27 -10.79
N ARG A 219 -14.72 9.50 -9.77
CA ARG A 219 -15.70 9.98 -8.79
C ARG A 219 -15.06 10.99 -7.85
N PRO A 220 -15.83 11.96 -7.34
CA PRO A 220 -15.31 12.97 -6.44
C PRO A 220 -14.80 12.36 -5.13
N VAL A 221 -13.76 12.98 -4.58
CA VAL A 221 -13.25 12.74 -3.23
C VAL A 221 -14.16 13.46 -2.24
N GLU A 222 -14.84 12.71 -1.36
CA GLU A 222 -15.76 13.31 -0.37
C GLU A 222 -15.02 13.80 0.89
N ILE A 223 -13.98 13.06 1.28
CA ILE A 223 -13.08 13.34 2.41
C ILE A 223 -11.64 13.17 1.95
N TYR A 224 -10.67 13.93 2.47
CA TYR A 224 -9.29 13.82 1.97
C TYR A 224 -8.63 12.47 2.24
N ASP A 225 -9.19 11.63 3.11
CA ASP A 225 -8.78 10.23 3.28
C ASP A 225 -9.10 9.37 2.03
N ASP A 226 -9.93 9.89 1.12
CA ASP A 226 -10.25 9.29 -0.17
C ASP A 226 -9.29 9.71 -1.30
N LEU A 227 -8.35 10.65 -1.05
CA LEU A 227 -7.39 11.06 -2.06
C LEU A 227 -6.49 9.88 -2.45
N LEU A 228 -6.19 9.74 -3.74
CA LEU A 228 -5.44 8.60 -4.32
C LEU A 228 -6.16 7.24 -4.20
N GLN A 229 -7.41 7.18 -3.75
CA GLN A 229 -8.16 5.92 -3.73
C GLN A 229 -8.56 5.50 -5.15
N PRO A 230 -8.67 4.18 -5.41
CA PRO A 230 -9.19 3.67 -6.68
C PRO A 230 -10.61 4.10 -6.99
N GLY A 231 -11.44 4.31 -5.96
CA GLY A 231 -12.88 4.48 -6.13
C GLY A 231 -13.62 3.15 -6.01
N VAL A 232 -14.72 3.00 -6.74
CA VAL A 232 -15.56 1.80 -6.67
C VAL A 232 -14.96 0.69 -7.52
N ASN A 233 -14.54 -0.40 -6.87
CA ASN A 233 -14.26 -1.67 -7.53
C ASN A 233 -15.52 -2.56 -7.42
N THR A 234 -16.00 -3.06 -8.56
CA THR A 234 -17.20 -3.91 -8.66
C THR A 234 -17.03 -5.31 -8.09
N PHE A 235 -15.79 -5.73 -7.86
CA PHE A 235 -15.42 -7.05 -7.35
C PHE A 235 -14.94 -7.02 -5.89
N ASP A 236 -14.61 -5.84 -5.37
CA ASP A 236 -14.22 -5.62 -3.96
C ASP A 236 -14.57 -4.18 -3.58
N ASP A 237 -15.59 -4.00 -2.75
CA ASP A 237 -16.04 -2.67 -2.35
C ASP A 237 -15.14 -1.97 -1.32
N LEU A 238 -13.97 -2.56 -1.00
CA LEU A 238 -13.04 -2.11 0.05
C LEU A 238 -11.55 -2.28 -0.31
N HIS A 239 -11.10 -1.70 -1.43
CA HIS A 239 -9.67 -1.73 -1.79
C HIS A 239 -8.91 -0.48 -1.27
N PRO A 240 -7.91 -0.62 -0.37
CA PRO A 240 -7.02 0.45 0.04
C PRO A 240 -6.12 0.86 -1.13
N ILE A 241 -5.39 1.97 -0.97
CA ILE A 241 -4.42 2.41 -1.98
C ILE A 241 -3.35 1.33 -2.12
N SER A 242 -2.98 1.00 -3.36
CA SER A 242 -1.80 0.16 -3.61
C SER A 242 -0.54 0.93 -3.19
N PHE A 243 0.23 0.40 -2.25
CA PHE A 243 1.50 1.00 -1.83
C PHE A 243 2.45 1.30 -3.01
N PRO A 244 2.64 0.38 -3.99
CA PRO A 244 3.36 0.71 -5.22
C PRO A 244 2.79 1.92 -5.97
N ALA A 245 1.47 2.00 -6.17
CA ALA A 245 0.84 3.11 -6.89
C ALA A 245 1.03 4.45 -6.16
N PHE A 246 1.01 4.44 -4.83
CA PHE A 246 1.36 5.60 -4.03
C PHE A 246 2.83 6.00 -4.21
N LEU A 247 3.78 5.04 -4.18
CA LEU A 247 5.19 5.34 -4.45
C LEU A 247 5.43 5.87 -5.86
N GLU A 248 4.70 5.35 -6.86
CA GLU A 248 4.73 5.87 -8.23
C GLU A 248 4.24 7.32 -8.29
N ASN A 249 3.17 7.66 -7.57
CA ASN A 249 2.73 9.06 -7.46
C ASN A 249 3.81 9.94 -6.81
N VAL A 250 4.42 9.49 -5.70
CA VAL A 250 5.53 10.20 -5.04
C VAL A 250 6.70 10.42 -5.99
N ARG A 251 7.03 9.41 -6.80
CA ARG A 251 8.08 9.49 -7.81
C ARG A 251 7.71 10.47 -8.93
N PHE A 252 6.51 10.38 -9.48
CA PHE A 252 6.00 11.27 -10.51
C PHE A 252 6.07 12.75 -10.07
N GLN A 253 5.60 13.07 -8.87
CA GLN A 253 5.60 14.43 -8.34
C GLN A 253 7.03 15.02 -8.24
N LYS A 254 8.02 14.17 -7.97
CA LYS A 254 9.44 14.57 -7.93
C LYS A 254 10.05 14.70 -9.31
N GLU A 255 9.77 13.77 -10.21
CA GLU A 255 10.25 13.82 -11.59
C GLU A 255 9.72 15.05 -12.34
N GLN A 256 8.49 15.45 -12.05
CA GLN A 256 7.86 16.66 -12.55
C GLN A 256 8.24 17.95 -11.77
N LEU A 257 9.15 17.86 -10.80
CA LEU A 257 9.62 18.96 -9.94
C LEU A 257 8.47 19.74 -9.26
N ARG A 258 7.36 19.06 -8.95
CA ARG A 258 6.18 19.67 -8.30
C ARG A 258 6.39 19.85 -6.80
N TRP A 259 7.22 18.99 -6.21
CA TRP A 259 7.59 19.05 -4.80
C TRP A 259 9.04 19.48 -4.67
N ALA A 260 9.24 20.56 -3.92
CA ALA A 260 10.57 21.03 -3.56
C ALA A 260 11.22 20.08 -2.54
N VAL A 261 12.56 20.06 -2.51
CA VAL A 261 13.36 19.27 -1.58
C VAL A 261 14.31 20.23 -0.86
N ASP A 262 14.37 20.14 0.47
CA ASP A 262 15.30 20.86 1.34
C ASP A 262 16.16 19.87 2.14
N SER A 263 16.94 20.35 3.12
CA SER A 263 17.84 19.53 3.92
C SER A 263 17.15 18.40 4.70
N GLU A 264 15.84 18.49 4.93
CA GLU A 264 15.05 17.49 5.66
C GLU A 264 14.33 16.51 4.72
N GLY A 265 14.47 16.66 3.40
CA GLY A 265 13.77 15.85 2.40
C GLY A 265 12.72 16.65 1.63
N VAL A 266 11.57 16.05 1.35
CA VAL A 266 10.48 16.73 0.64
C VAL A 266 9.91 17.86 1.51
N ALA A 267 10.03 19.08 0.99
CA ALA A 267 9.54 20.28 1.65
C ALA A 267 8.01 20.35 1.59
N SER A 268 7.44 21.24 2.41
CA SER A 268 6.00 21.45 2.62
C SER A 268 5.35 20.50 3.63
N GLY A 269 4.27 20.97 4.26
CA GLY A 269 3.46 20.16 5.17
C GLY A 269 2.29 19.47 4.47
N LEU A 270 1.45 18.83 5.28
CA LEU A 270 0.27 18.07 4.82
C LEU A 270 -0.74 18.90 4.01
N LYS A 271 -0.72 20.24 4.12
CA LYS A 271 -1.59 21.10 3.29
C LYS A 271 -1.27 21.06 1.80
N LYS A 272 -0.07 20.60 1.42
CA LYS A 272 0.34 20.46 0.01
C LYS A 272 -0.58 19.52 -0.76
N TRP A 273 -1.12 18.49 -0.10
CA TRP A 273 -2.07 17.55 -0.67
C TRP A 273 -3.41 18.19 -1.08
N CYS A 274 -3.74 19.39 -0.57
CA CYS A 274 -4.91 20.13 -1.00
C CYS A 274 -4.83 20.62 -2.45
N GLU A 275 -3.63 20.65 -3.05
CA GLU A 275 -3.47 20.90 -4.50
C GLU A 275 -4.22 19.86 -5.33
N GLY A 276 -4.44 18.64 -4.81
CA GLY A 276 -5.29 17.66 -5.48
C GLY A 276 -6.75 18.08 -5.67
N ASP A 277 -7.19 19.17 -5.01
CA ASP A 277 -8.53 19.75 -5.15
C ASP A 277 -8.50 21.12 -5.85
N THR A 278 -7.63 21.28 -6.86
CA THR A 278 -7.63 22.44 -7.76
C THR A 278 -7.72 22.01 -9.22
N GLU A 279 -8.31 22.87 -10.05
CA GLU A 279 -8.51 22.63 -11.49
C GLU A 279 -7.20 22.32 -12.21
N GLU A 280 -6.11 22.97 -11.82
CA GLU A 280 -4.82 22.87 -12.49
C GLU A 280 -4.04 21.61 -12.11
N ARG A 281 -4.39 20.96 -10.99
CA ARG A 281 -3.51 20.00 -10.32
C ARG A 281 -4.17 18.67 -9.96
N TRP A 282 -5.49 18.57 -9.97
CA TRP A 282 -6.18 17.36 -9.51
C TRP A 282 -5.70 16.08 -10.21
N MET A 283 -5.39 16.15 -11.52
CA MET A 283 -4.89 15.01 -12.30
C MET A 283 -3.53 14.47 -11.78
N ASP A 284 -2.71 15.32 -11.16
CA ASP A 284 -1.42 14.90 -10.56
C ASP A 284 -1.63 14.01 -9.31
N TYR A 285 -2.86 13.97 -8.77
CA TYR A 285 -3.25 13.24 -7.56
C TYR A 285 -4.27 12.12 -7.83
N VAL A 286 -4.36 11.65 -9.07
CA VAL A 286 -5.12 10.46 -9.46
C VAL A 286 -4.14 9.29 -9.60
N THR A 287 -4.40 8.17 -8.91
CA THR A 287 -3.57 6.97 -9.05
C THR A 287 -3.85 6.25 -10.35
N ASN A 288 -2.79 5.77 -11.00
CA ASN A 288 -2.94 4.88 -12.14
C ASN A 288 -3.41 3.50 -11.64
N VAL A 289 -4.59 3.07 -12.07
CA VAL A 289 -5.18 1.80 -11.66
C VAL A 289 -5.13 0.83 -12.83
N GLY A 290 -3.96 0.21 -13.01
CA GLY A 290 -3.74 -0.85 -14.00
C GLY A 290 -3.98 -0.42 -15.45
N HIS A 291 -3.91 -1.39 -16.37
CA HIS A 291 -4.17 -1.15 -17.78
C HIS A 291 -5.69 -0.88 -17.96
N GLN A 292 -6.04 0.20 -18.65
CA GLN A 292 -7.44 0.61 -18.92
C GLN A 292 -8.32 0.98 -17.70
N GLY A 293 -7.75 1.25 -16.53
CA GLY A 293 -8.56 1.68 -15.38
C GLY A 293 -9.31 0.55 -14.67
N TYR A 294 -8.96 -0.71 -14.97
CA TYR A 294 -9.54 -1.88 -14.33
C TYR A 294 -8.57 -2.53 -13.35
N TRP A 295 -9.15 -2.97 -12.24
CA TRP A 295 -8.55 -3.75 -11.17
C TRP A 295 -8.74 -5.25 -11.41
#